data_AF-A0A8H6UZC0-F1
#
_entry.id   AF-A0A8H6UZC0-F1
#
_cell.length_a   1.000
_cell.length_b   1.000
_cell.length_c   1.000
_cell.angle_alpha   90.00
_cell.angle_beta   90.00
_cell.angle_gamma   90.00
#
_symmetry.space_group_name_H-M   'P 1'
#
loop_
_entity.id
_entity.type
_entity.pdbx_description
1 polymer ?
#
loop_
_entity_poly.entity_id
_entity_poly.type
_entity_poly.pdbx_seq_one_letter_code
_entity_poly.pdbx_strand_id
1 'polypeptide(L)'
;MVEVQTLTQPDIQYHPDHEKYLARVRRKATEDLPKSLPPGLPEKLSSPLVWKGKDIEKQDNWIYKLNDSQREEIHTELNSFKGEYADLVYGMP
;
A
#
# COMPACT_ATOMS: atom_id res chain seq x y z
N MET A 1 21.68 19.94 -15.17
CA MET A 1 20.35 20.47 -14.84
C MET A 1 19.39 19.32 -15.08
N VAL A 2 18.80 18.75 -14.03
CA VAL A 2 17.85 17.63 -14.19
C VAL A 2 16.48 18.24 -14.44
N GLU A 3 15.94 18.05 -15.63
CA GLU A 3 14.58 18.47 -15.95
C GLU A 3 13.60 17.68 -15.08
N VAL A 4 12.99 18.34 -14.10
CA VAL A 4 11.88 17.77 -13.33
C VAL A 4 10.65 17.86 -14.22
N GLN A 5 10.32 16.75 -14.88
CA GLN A 5 9.08 16.61 -15.64
C GLN A 5 7.91 16.90 -14.70
N THR A 6 7.08 17.90 -15.02
CA THR A 6 5.88 18.21 -14.26
C THR A 6 4.98 16.97 -14.23
N LEU A 7 4.79 16.38 -13.05
CA LEU A 7 3.98 15.18 -12.85
C LEU A 7 2.52 15.51 -13.14
N THR A 8 2.09 15.27 -14.38
CA THR A 8 0.67 15.24 -14.72
C THR A 8 0.12 13.86 -14.41
N GLN A 9 -1.10 13.83 -13.88
CA GLN A 9 -1.78 12.56 -13.65
C GLN A 9 -1.91 11.84 -15.01
N PRO A 10 -1.40 10.61 -15.14
CA PRO A 10 -1.56 9.87 -16.38
C PRO A 10 -3.05 9.62 -16.63
N ASP A 11 -3.45 9.59 -17.89
CA ASP A 11 -4.83 9.30 -18.30
C ASP A 11 -5.16 7.80 -18.09
N ILE A 12 -5.30 7.43 -16.81
CA ILE A 12 -5.65 6.10 -16.33
C ILE A 12 -7.13 6.08 -15.94
N GLN A 13 -7.89 5.23 -16.61
CA GLN A 13 -9.30 4.98 -16.30
C GLN A 13 -9.41 3.65 -15.57
N TYR A 14 -10.44 3.53 -14.72
CA TYR A 14 -10.74 2.26 -14.04
C TYR A 14 -11.14 1.16 -15.04
N HIS A 15 -11.94 1.52 -16.04
CA HIS A 15 -12.39 0.58 -17.06
C HIS A 15 -11.30 0.34 -18.11
N PRO A 16 -11.14 -0.91 -18.59
CA PRO A 16 -10.28 -1.19 -19.72
C PRO A 16 -10.69 -0.38 -20.96
N ASP A 17 -9.73 0.28 -21.59
CA ASP A 17 -9.90 1.00 -22.85
C ASP A 17 -9.16 0.24 -23.96
N HIS A 18 -9.92 -0.29 -24.91
CA HIS A 18 -9.40 -1.12 -25.99
C HIS A 18 -8.52 -0.34 -26.97
N GLU A 19 -8.88 0.90 -27.29
CA GLU A 19 -8.10 1.73 -28.21
C GLU A 19 -6.76 2.11 -27.59
N LYS A 20 -6.75 2.49 -26.30
CA LYS A 20 -5.49 2.73 -25.56
C LYS A 20 -4.63 1.47 -25.46
N TYR A 21 -5.24 0.30 -25.34
CA TYR A 21 -4.51 -0.97 -25.37
C TYR A 21 -3.86 -1.20 -26.74
N LEU A 22 -4.60 -1.10 -27.84
CA LEU A 22 -4.06 -1.28 -29.20
C LEU A 22 -2.95 -0.26 -29.51
N ALA A 23 -3.13 0.99 -29.11
CA ALA A 23 -2.10 2.03 -29.25
C ALA A 23 -0.81 1.64 -28.52
N ARG A 24 -0.90 1.14 -27.29
CA ARG A 24 0.26 0.65 -26.52
C ARG A 24 0.95 -0.53 -27.19
N VAL A 25 0.19 -1.47 -27.75
CA VAL A 25 0.73 -2.64 -28.47
C VAL A 25 1.51 -2.19 -29.71
N ARG A 26 0.94 -1.30 -30.52
CA ARG A 26 1.62 -0.74 -31.70
C ARG A 26 2.91 -0.03 -31.30
N ARG A 27 2.85 0.81 -30.25
CA ARG A 27 4.01 1.56 -29.74
C ARG A 27 5.18 0.64 -29.38
N LYS A 28 4.90 -0.45 -28.66
CA LYS A 28 5.90 -1.45 -28.29
C LYS A 28 6.54 -2.16 -29.50
N ALA A 29 5.83 -2.26 -30.61
CA ALA A 29 6.31 -2.93 -31.82
C ALA A 29 7.08 -1.98 -32.76
N THR A 30 6.77 -0.68 -32.76
CA THR A 30 7.29 0.28 -33.74
C THR A 30 8.36 1.22 -33.19
N GLU A 31 8.41 1.45 -31.88
CA GLU A 31 9.33 2.40 -31.26
C GLU A 31 10.47 1.70 -30.53
N ASP A 32 11.66 2.31 -30.54
CA ASP A 32 12.76 1.88 -29.68
C ASP A 32 12.60 2.49 -28.28
N LEU A 33 12.13 1.66 -27.35
CA LEU A 33 11.83 2.10 -25.99
C LEU A 33 13.04 1.86 -25.08
N PRO A 34 13.41 2.84 -24.23
CA PRO A 34 14.52 2.68 -23.31
C PRO A 34 14.25 1.52 -22.34
N LYS A 35 15.25 0.64 -22.22
CA LYS A 35 15.21 -0.54 -21.33
C LYS A 35 15.90 -0.27 -19.99
N SER A 36 16.52 0.90 -19.84
CA SER A 36 17.18 1.36 -18.62
C SER A 36 16.26 2.25 -17.80
N LEU A 37 16.55 2.34 -16.51
CA LEU A 37 15.84 3.25 -15.62
C LEU A 37 16.26 4.71 -15.90
N PRO A 38 15.36 5.68 -15.68
CA PRO A 38 15.70 7.09 -15.70
C PRO A 38 16.83 7.43 -14.72
N PRO A 39 17.64 8.47 -15.01
CA PRO A 39 18.64 8.97 -14.08
C PRO A 39 18.04 9.28 -12.70
N GLY A 40 18.74 8.87 -11.63
CA GLY A 40 18.29 9.08 -10.24
C GLY A 40 17.50 7.93 -9.63
N LEU A 41 17.14 6.91 -10.42
CA LEU A 41 16.56 5.66 -9.91
C LEU A 41 17.64 4.58 -9.76
N PRO A 42 17.67 3.85 -8.63
CA PRO A 42 18.63 2.76 -8.46
C PRO A 42 18.24 1.57 -9.33
N GLU A 43 19.24 0.93 -9.96
CA GLU A 43 19.04 -0.30 -10.76
C GLU A 43 18.42 -1.45 -9.95
N LYS A 44 18.66 -1.45 -8.64
CA LYS A 44 18.13 -2.46 -7.73
C LYS A 44 17.80 -1.80 -6.39
N LEU A 45 16.66 -2.19 -5.82
CA LEU A 45 16.32 -1.87 -4.44
C LEU A 45 16.96 -2.88 -3.49
N SER A 46 17.66 -2.38 -2.48
CA SER A 46 18.17 -3.17 -1.36
C SER A 46 17.59 -2.59 -0.09
N SER A 47 16.60 -3.28 0.47
CA SER A 47 15.93 -2.90 1.71
C SER A 47 15.27 -4.14 2.32
N PRO A 48 15.11 -4.21 3.65
CA PRO A 48 14.30 -5.24 4.30
C PRO A 48 12.86 -5.33 3.77
N LEU A 49 12.36 -4.27 3.13
CA LEU A 49 11.03 -4.22 2.51
C LEU A 49 10.97 -4.86 1.11
N VAL A 50 12.10 -5.29 0.54
CA VAL A 50 12.15 -5.96 -0.75
C VAL A 50 11.98 -7.46 -0.53
N TRP A 51 10.81 -7.99 -0.87
CA TRP A 51 10.48 -9.40 -0.72
C TRP A 51 9.97 -9.99 -2.04
N LYS A 52 10.19 -11.29 -2.24
CA LYS A 52 9.53 -12.13 -3.24
C LYS A 52 8.47 -12.98 -2.54
N GLY A 53 7.49 -13.52 -3.26
CA GLY A 53 6.43 -14.34 -2.64
C GLY A 53 6.96 -15.49 -1.77
N LYS A 54 8.08 -16.10 -2.15
CA LYS A 54 8.77 -17.15 -1.38
C LYS A 54 9.44 -16.66 -0.09
N ASP A 55 9.73 -15.36 0.00
CA ASP A 55 10.33 -14.74 1.19
C ASP A 55 9.25 -14.46 2.25
N ILE A 56 7.97 -14.44 1.86
CA ILE A 56 6.83 -14.19 2.74
C ILE A 56 6.40 -15.42 3.53
N GLU A 57 6.38 -16.58 2.88
CA GLU A 57 5.85 -17.84 3.45
C GLU A 57 6.60 -18.33 4.70
N LYS A 58 7.79 -17.77 4.98
CA LYS A 58 8.67 -18.18 6.08
C LYS A 58 8.86 -17.11 7.16
N GLN A 59 8.19 -15.97 7.04
CA GLN A 59 8.38 -14.84 7.95
C GLN A 59 7.12 -14.62 8.78
N ASP A 60 7.23 -14.86 10.08
CA ASP A 60 6.24 -14.46 11.09
C ASP A 60 6.58 -13.09 11.69
N ASN A 61 7.57 -12.39 11.13
CA ASN A 61 8.18 -11.19 11.67
C ASN A 61 7.23 -9.98 11.72
N TRP A 62 6.11 -10.05 10.99
CA TRP A 62 5.01 -9.07 11.03
C TRP A 62 3.83 -9.52 11.89
N ILE A 63 3.84 -10.75 12.41
CA ILE A 63 2.76 -11.28 13.24
C ILE A 63 3.00 -10.79 14.66
N TYR A 64 2.24 -9.77 15.07
CA TYR A 64 2.23 -9.34 16.46
C TYR A 64 1.21 -10.15 17.26
N LYS A 65 1.71 -11.06 18.11
CA LYS A 65 0.85 -11.81 19.03
C LYS A 65 0.71 -11.04 20.34
N LEU A 66 -0.50 -10.58 20.63
CA LEU A 66 -0.82 -9.95 21.90
C LEU A 66 -0.45 -10.89 23.05
N ASN A 67 0.09 -10.36 24.13
CA ASN A 67 0.22 -11.09 25.40
C ASN A 67 -1.06 -10.92 26.25
N ASP A 68 -1.12 -11.60 27.39
CA ASP A 68 -2.28 -11.55 28.29
C ASP A 68 -2.53 -10.14 28.85
N SER A 69 -1.48 -9.43 29.24
CA SER A 69 -1.58 -8.07 29.77
C SER A 69 -2.17 -7.10 28.75
N GLN A 70 -1.78 -7.22 27.48
CA GLN A 70 -2.28 -6.37 26.40
C GLN A 70 -3.73 -6.70 26.04
N ARG A 71 -4.10 -7.97 26.12
CA ARG A 71 -5.51 -8.36 25.97
C ARG A 71 -6.36 -7.78 27.08
N GLU A 72 -5.87 -7.82 28.32
CA GLU A 72 -6.58 -7.30 29.48
C GLU A 72 -6.73 -5.78 29.43
N GLU A 73 -5.68 -5.06 29.02
CA GLU A 73 -5.71 -3.62 28.79
C GLU A 73 -6.77 -3.25 27.73
N ILE A 74 -6.71 -3.88 26.56
CA ILE A 74 -7.69 -3.65 25.48
C ILE A 74 -9.11 -3.98 25.96
N HIS A 75 -9.29 -5.05 26.71
CA HIS A 75 -10.60 -5.45 27.25
C HIS A 75 -11.15 -4.41 28.24
N THR A 76 -10.30 -3.93 29.15
CA THR A 76 -10.65 -2.94 30.17
C THR A 76 -11.10 -1.63 29.52
N GLU A 77 -10.29 -1.10 28.60
CA GLU A 77 -10.61 0.15 27.91
C GLU A 77 -11.85 0.03 27.03
N LEU A 78 -12.04 -1.10 26.34
CA LEU A 78 -13.28 -1.36 25.58
C LEU A 78 -14.53 -1.34 26.48
N ASN A 79 -14.43 -1.80 27.71
CA ASN A 79 -15.54 -1.77 28.66
C ASN A 79 -15.79 -0.35 29.19
N SER A 80 -14.73 0.43 29.46
CA SER A 80 -14.85 1.85 29.81
C SER A 80 -15.59 2.64 28.72
N PHE A 81 -15.19 2.46 27.45
CA PHE A 81 -15.87 3.11 26.33
C PHE A 81 -17.34 2.67 26.17
N LYS A 82 -17.66 1.39 26.41
CA LYS A 82 -19.06 0.93 26.40
C LYS A 82 -19.88 1.53 27.53
N GLY A 83 -19.29 1.67 28.72
CA GLY A 83 -19.91 2.34 29.86
C GLY A 83 -20.20 3.80 29.53
N GLU A 84 -19.22 4.52 28.99
CA GLU A 84 -19.40 5.91 28.54
C GLU A 84 -20.48 6.05 27.46
N TYR A 85 -20.51 5.14 26.47
CA TYR A 85 -21.57 5.13 25.46
C TYR A 85 -22.95 4.77 26.06
N ALA A 86 -23.02 3.87 27.05
CA ALA A 86 -24.27 3.53 27.71
C ALA A 86 -24.79 4.69 28.57
N ASP A 87 -23.91 5.39 29.29
CA ASP A 87 -24.25 6.57 30.09
C ASP A 87 -24.66 7.76 29.21
N LEU A 88 -24.02 7.95 28.04
CA LEU A 88 -24.40 8.97 27.07
C LEU A 88 -25.71 8.66 26.33
N VAL A 89 -26.08 7.38 26.17
CA VAL A 89 -27.28 6.95 25.41
C VAL A 89 -28.49 6.70 26.31
N TYR A 90 -28.29 6.29 27.57
CA TYR A 90 -29.36 5.91 28.50
C TYR A 90 -29.37 6.69 29.82
N GLY A 91 -28.56 7.74 29.96
CA GLY A 91 -28.38 8.49 31.20
C GLY A 91 -29.65 8.73 32.03
N MET A 92 -29.78 7.96 33.11
CA MET A 92 -30.46 8.36 34.33
C MET A 92 -29.42 8.36 35.45
N PRO A 93 -29.53 9.32 36.40
CA PRO A 93 -28.45 9.76 37.27
C PRO A 93 -27.88 8.68 38.20
#